data_AF-A0A7C9E0T5-F1
#
_entry.id   AF-A0A7C9E0T5-F1
#
_cell.length_a   1.000
_cell.length_b   1.000
_cell.length_c   1.000
_cell.angle_alpha   90.00
_cell.angle_beta   90.00
_cell.angle_gamma   90.00
#
_symmetry.space_group_name_H-M   'P 1'
#
loop_
_entity.id
_entity.type
_entity.pdbx_description
1 polymer ?
#
loop_
_entity_poly.entity_id
_entity_poly.type
_entity_poly.pdbx_seq_one_letter_code
_entity_poly.pdbx_strand_id
1 'polypeptide(L)'
;LKNFTFGCAHSALGEPIGVAGFGFGPLSLPAQLARFSPDLGTQFSYCLISHSFHATKLRHPSPLILGKYKEKVSSGISHSGFVYTPMLDNPKHPYFYSVGLDSIWVGTRRIP
;
A
#
# COMPACT_ATOMS: atom_id res chain seq x y z
N LEU A 1 -19.88 5.06 1.61
CA LEU A 1 -19.33 6.43 1.68
C LEU A 1 -20.19 7.34 0.84
N LYS A 2 -20.67 8.46 1.39
CA LYS A 2 -21.33 9.51 0.58
C LYS A 2 -20.24 10.44 0.03
N ASN A 3 -20.40 10.95 -1.19
CA ASN A 3 -19.49 11.90 -1.83
C ASN A 3 -18.05 11.38 -2.05
N PHE A 4 -17.89 10.09 -2.35
CA PHE A 4 -16.61 9.54 -2.77
C PHE A 4 -16.28 10.04 -4.18
N THR A 5 -15.14 10.71 -4.35
CA THR A 5 -14.68 11.26 -5.63
C THR A 5 -13.89 10.21 -6.40
N PHE A 6 -14.25 9.98 -7.65
CA PHE A 6 -13.53 9.08 -8.56
C PHE A 6 -13.55 9.65 -9.99
N GLY A 7 -12.63 9.18 -10.83
CA GLY A 7 -12.59 9.54 -12.25
C GLY A 7 -13.33 8.52 -13.11
N CYS A 8 -14.00 8.98 -14.16
CA CYS A 8 -14.58 8.13 -15.19
C CYS A 8 -13.61 8.02 -16.38
N ALA A 9 -13.39 6.81 -16.89
CA ALA A 9 -12.58 6.56 -18.08
C ALA A 9 -13.48 6.07 -19.23
N HIS A 10 -13.22 6.54 -20.45
CA HIS A 10 -13.96 6.10 -21.65
C HIS A 10 -13.56 4.68 -22.08
N SER A 11 -12.28 4.35 -21.91
CA SER A 11 -11.72 3.02 -22.17
C SER A 11 -10.66 2.71 -21.12
N ALA A 12 -10.43 1.41 -20.88
CA ALA A 12 -9.42 0.93 -19.94
C ALA A 12 -8.66 -0.25 -20.58
N LEU A 13 -7.34 -0.29 -20.42
CA LEU A 13 -6.49 -1.35 -20.94
C LEU A 13 -6.13 -2.30 -19.79
N GLY A 14 -6.59 -3.54 -19.85
CA GLY A 14 -6.26 -4.55 -18.84
C GLY A 14 -6.95 -4.37 -17.48
N GLU A 15 -7.88 -3.42 -17.37
CA GLU A 15 -8.58 -3.05 -16.14
C GLU A 15 -10.09 -3.16 -16.37
N PRO A 16 -10.69 -4.36 -16.25
CA PRO A 16 -12.03 -4.63 -16.75
C PRO A 16 -13.14 -3.77 -16.11
N ILE A 17 -12.91 -3.23 -14.91
CA ILE A 17 -13.87 -2.37 -14.18
C ILE A 17 -13.24 -1.10 -13.59
N GLY A 18 -11.94 -0.86 -13.82
CA GLY A 18 -11.18 0.27 -13.29
C GLY A 18 -10.17 -0.07 -12.20
N VAL A 19 -9.64 0.98 -11.55
CA VAL A 19 -8.48 0.91 -10.64
C VAL A 19 -8.78 1.62 -9.32
N ALA A 20 -8.40 0.99 -8.21
CA ALA A 20 -8.33 1.65 -6.92
C ALA A 20 -6.94 2.29 -6.74
N GLY A 21 -6.89 3.63 -6.74
CA GLY A 21 -5.65 4.37 -6.54
C GLY A 21 -5.22 4.43 -5.07
N PHE A 22 -4.05 3.90 -4.76
CA PHE A 22 -3.45 3.94 -3.41
C PHE A 22 -2.34 4.96 -3.26
N GLY A 23 -2.04 5.78 -4.28
CA GLY A 23 -0.96 6.77 -4.24
C GLY A 23 -1.13 7.84 -3.13
N PHE A 24 -0.08 8.63 -2.89
CA PHE A 24 -0.03 9.62 -1.80
C PHE A 24 -0.83 10.92 -2.08
N GLY A 25 -1.92 10.82 -2.84
CA GLY A 25 -2.75 11.95 -3.25
C GLY A 25 -4.01 12.13 -2.39
N PRO A 26 -4.61 13.34 -2.36
CA PRO A 26 -5.81 13.64 -1.57
C PRO A 26 -7.07 12.91 -2.04
N LEU A 27 -7.10 12.46 -3.29
CA LEU A 27 -8.19 11.68 -3.89
C LEU A 27 -7.91 10.17 -3.90
N SER A 28 -6.83 9.70 -3.26
CA SER A 28 -6.57 8.27 -3.14
C SER A 28 -7.62 7.58 -2.26
N LEU A 29 -7.79 6.27 -2.44
CA LEU A 29 -8.71 5.47 -1.63
C LEU A 29 -8.41 5.60 -0.12
N PRO A 30 -7.16 5.44 0.35
CA PRO A 30 -6.85 5.62 1.77
C PRO A 30 -7.13 7.04 2.28
N ALA A 31 -6.82 8.08 1.50
CA ALA A 31 -7.06 9.47 1.90
C ALA A 31 -8.56 9.79 2.04
N GLN A 32 -9.37 9.33 1.09
CA GLN A 32 -10.82 9.56 1.14
C GLN A 32 -11.50 8.77 2.27
N LEU A 33 -11.03 7.54 2.55
CA LEU A 33 -11.52 6.76 3.69
C LEU A 33 -11.15 7.41 5.02
N ALA A 34 -9.93 7.93 5.15
CA ALA A 34 -9.49 8.65 6.35
C ALA A 34 -10.32 9.91 6.62
N ARG A 35 -10.76 10.63 5.58
CA ARG A 35 -11.66 11.79 5.73
C ARG A 35 -13.02 11.39 6.31
N PHE A 36 -13.51 10.20 5.97
CA PHE A 36 -14.79 9.68 6.46
C PHE A 36 -14.67 9.02 7.84
N SER A 37 -13.56 8.33 8.10
CA SER A 37 -13.27 7.64 9.36
C SER A 37 -11.83 7.97 9.80
N PRO A 38 -11.63 9.08 10.52
CA PRO A 38 -10.30 9.57 10.92
C PRO A 38 -9.45 8.56 11.66
N ASP A 39 -10.08 7.61 12.37
CA ASP A 39 -9.41 6.52 13.10
C ASP A 39 -8.57 5.61 12.19
N LEU A 40 -8.94 5.48 10.93
CA LEU A 40 -8.16 4.72 9.94
C LEU A 40 -6.85 5.43 9.62
N GLY A 41 -6.87 6.76 9.52
CA GLY A 41 -5.77 7.54 8.95
C GLY A 41 -5.46 7.16 7.50
N THR A 42 -4.48 7.82 6.89
CA THR A 42 -4.05 7.58 5.51
C THR A 42 -3.03 6.43 5.43
N GLN A 43 -3.32 5.32 6.12
CA GLN A 43 -2.41 4.18 6.26
C GLN A 43 -3.07 2.92 5.70
N PHE A 44 -2.26 2.00 5.19
CA PHE A 44 -2.69 0.69 4.75
C PHE A 44 -1.54 -0.30 4.86
N SER A 45 -1.83 -1.59 4.80
CA SER A 45 -0.84 -2.67 4.76
C SER A 45 -1.26 -3.68 3.71
N TYR A 46 -0.32 -4.08 2.86
CA TYR A 46 -0.61 -5.01 1.77
C TYR A 46 0.43 -6.13 1.74
N CYS A 47 -0.02 -7.37 1.92
CA CYS A 47 0.83 -8.55 1.80
C CYS A 47 0.53 -9.23 0.46
N LEU A 48 1.32 -8.88 -0.56
CA LEU A 48 1.26 -9.55 -1.85
C LEU A 48 1.76 -10.98 -1.70
N ILE A 49 0.86 -11.95 -1.73
CA ILE A 49 1.27 -13.33 -1.85
C ILE A 49 1.77 -13.59 -3.27
N SER A 50 2.68 -14.55 -3.43
CA SER A 50 3.13 -14.97 -4.76
C SER A 50 1.90 -15.29 -5.63
N HIS A 51 1.89 -14.80 -6.85
CA HIS A 51 0.89 -15.14 -7.85
C HIS A 51 1.45 -16.24 -8.75
N SER A 52 0.62 -17.22 -9.12
CA SER A 52 0.96 -18.25 -10.10
C SER A 52 -0.03 -18.11 -11.25
N PHE A 53 0.46 -17.94 -12.47
CA PHE A 53 -0.36 -17.94 -13.68
C PHE A 53 -1.04 -19.29 -13.96
N HIS A 54 -0.81 -20.29 -13.12
CA HIS A 54 -1.46 -21.59 -13.19
C HIS A 54 -2.90 -21.51 -12.66
N ALA A 55 -3.88 -21.58 -13.56
CA ALA A 55 -5.31 -21.45 -13.28
C ALA A 55 -5.89 -22.48 -12.27
N THR A 56 -5.17 -23.58 -12.02
CA THR A 56 -5.58 -24.67 -11.13
C THR A 56 -5.13 -24.49 -9.68
N LYS A 57 -4.20 -23.56 -9.41
CA LYS A 57 -3.83 -23.18 -8.03
C LYS A 57 -4.71 -22.00 -7.60
N LEU A 58 -5.91 -22.31 -7.12
CA LEU A 58 -6.72 -21.35 -6.37
C LEU A 58 -5.91 -20.88 -5.15
N ARG A 59 -5.24 -19.73 -5.29
CA ARG A 59 -4.52 -19.11 -4.18
C ARG A 59 -5.50 -18.30 -3.34
N HIS A 60 -5.28 -18.30 -2.03
CA HIS A 60 -5.97 -17.40 -1.10
C HIS A 60 -5.77 -15.94 -1.56
N PRO A 61 -6.73 -15.03 -1.34
CA PRO A 61 -6.55 -13.63 -1.70
C PRO A 61 -5.42 -13.00 -0.86
N SER A 62 -4.62 -12.12 -1.50
CA SER A 62 -3.65 -11.28 -0.78
C SER A 62 -4.37 -10.37 0.22
N PRO A 63 -4.02 -10.37 1.52
CA PRO A 63 -4.69 -9.52 2.48
C PRO A 63 -4.26 -8.05 2.31
N LEU A 64 -5.26 -7.19 2.21
CA LEU A 64 -5.13 -5.73 2.17
C LEU A 64 -5.91 -5.15 3.35
N ILE A 65 -5.19 -4.50 4.26
CA ILE A 65 -5.76 -3.91 5.48
C ILE A 65 -5.73 -2.40 5.31
N LEU A 66 -6.87 -1.75 5.55
CA LEU A 66 -7.01 -0.30 5.49
C LEU A 66 -7.02 0.26 6.92
N GLY A 67 -6.18 1.25 7.15
CA GLY A 67 -6.05 1.96 8.41
C GLY A 67 -4.88 1.53 9.29
N LYS A 68 -4.76 2.17 10.46
CA LYS A 68 -3.71 1.90 11.44
C LYS A 68 -3.85 0.52 12.04
N TYR A 69 -2.72 -0.18 12.19
CA TYR A 69 -2.65 -1.35 13.07
C TYR A 69 -2.75 -0.89 14.53
N LYS A 70 -3.86 -1.23 15.20
CA LYS A 70 -3.97 -1.06 16.65
C LYS A 70 -3.45 -2.34 17.29
N GLU A 71 -2.23 -2.31 17.85
CA GLU A 71 -1.79 -3.38 18.74
C GLU A 71 -2.85 -3.53 19.85
N LYS A 72 -3.52 -4.69 19.90
CA LYS A 72 -4.22 -5.06 21.12
C LYS A 72 -3.14 -5.22 22.17
N VAL A 73 -3.13 -4.33 23.17
CA VAL A 73 -2.31 -4.43 24.38
C VAL A 73 -2.60 -5.78 25.02
N SER A 74 -1.85 -6.79 24.59
CA SER A 74 -1.87 -8.14 25.11
C SER A 74 -0.43 -8.37 25.52
N SER A 75 -0.15 -8.05 26.78
CA SER A 75 0.90 -8.69 27.57
C SER A 75 2.31 -8.73 26.92
N GLY A 76 3.04 -7.62 27.03
CA GLY A 76 4.46 -7.69 27.41
C GLY A 76 5.52 -8.12 26.38
N ILE A 77 5.23 -8.14 25.07
CA ILE A 77 6.28 -8.26 24.05
C ILE A 77 6.09 -7.14 23.02
N SER A 78 6.65 -5.96 23.33
CA SER A 78 6.71 -4.82 22.42
C SER A 78 7.88 -5.00 21.47
N HIS A 79 7.72 -5.83 20.44
CA HIS A 79 8.61 -5.86 19.29
C HIS A 79 7.80 -6.28 18.06
N SER A 80 7.06 -5.33 17.50
CA SER A 80 6.53 -5.50 16.15
C SER A 80 7.75 -5.71 15.24
N GLY A 81 7.86 -6.88 14.59
CA GLY A 81 9.02 -7.28 13.78
C GLY A 81 9.18 -6.47 12.47
N PHE A 82 8.63 -5.27 12.41
CA PHE A 82 8.70 -4.38 11.27
C PHE A 82 9.93 -3.48 11.38
N VAL A 83 10.69 -3.40 10.29
CA VAL A 83 11.75 -2.42 10.11
C VAL A 83 11.20 -1.30 9.26
N TYR A 84 11.36 -0.06 9.71
CA TYR A 84 10.84 1.13 9.05
C TYR A 84 11.96 1.96 8.44
N THR A 85 11.64 2.66 7.35
CA THR A 85 12.47 3.69 6.73
C THR A 85 11.63 4.95 6.53
N PRO A 86 12.21 6.15 6.61
CA PRO A 86 11.51 7.37 6.25
C PRO A 86 10.98 7.31 4.82
N MET A 87 9.75 7.80 4.65
CA MET A 87 9.16 8.03 3.33
C MET A 87 9.68 9.37 2.80
N LEU A 88 10.12 9.39 1.54
CA LEU A 88 10.67 10.56 0.89
C LEU A 88 9.63 11.23 0.00
N ASP A 89 9.60 12.56 0.03
CA ASP A 89 8.81 13.35 -0.90
C ASP A 89 9.48 13.37 -2.28
N ASN A 90 8.68 13.14 -3.33
CA ASN A 90 9.13 13.26 -4.71
C ASN A 90 8.39 14.41 -5.41
N PRO A 91 8.99 15.62 -5.51
CA PRO A 91 8.33 16.77 -6.12
C PRO A 91 7.91 16.56 -7.57
N LYS A 92 8.62 15.69 -8.32
CA LYS A 92 8.29 15.37 -9.72
C LYS A 92 7.08 14.43 -9.82
N HIS A 93 6.94 13.51 -8.86
CA HIS A 93 5.88 12.53 -8.83
C HIS A 93 5.30 12.38 -7.40
N PRO A 94 4.49 13.35 -6.95
CA PRO A 94 4.03 13.44 -5.57
C PRO A 94 3.03 12.34 -5.16
N TYR A 95 2.63 11.49 -6.11
CA TYR A 95 1.70 10.38 -5.91
C TYR A 95 2.39 9.04 -5.65
N PHE A 96 3.72 8.93 -5.82
CA PHE A 96 4.46 7.69 -5.55
C PHE A 96 5.00 7.64 -4.12
N TYR A 97 5.00 6.42 -3.55
CA TYR A 97 5.72 6.11 -2.32
C TYR A 97 7.20 5.92 -2.63
N SER A 98 8.04 6.85 -2.19
CA SER A 98 9.49 6.80 -2.41
C SER A 98 10.22 6.55 -1.09
N VAL A 99 11.29 5.77 -1.14
CA VAL A 99 12.19 5.51 -0.01
C VAL A 99 13.63 5.68 -0.45
N GLY A 100 14.52 5.99 0.49
CA GLY A 100 15.95 6.10 0.20
C GLY A 100 16.59 4.72 0.05
N LEU A 101 17.25 4.48 -1.08
CA LEU A 101 18.08 3.30 -1.30
C LEU A 101 19.55 3.73 -1.29
N ASP A 102 20.30 3.29 -0.28
CA ASP A 102 21.73 3.60 -0.15
C ASP A 102 22.62 2.66 -0.99
N SER A 103 22.36 1.36 -0.91
CA SER A 103 23.17 0.36 -1.60
C SER A 103 22.40 -0.92 -1.86
N ILE A 104 22.81 -1.62 -2.91
CA ILE A 104 22.32 -2.95 -3.27
C ILE A 104 23.45 -3.95 -3.01
N TRP A 105 23.12 -5.07 -2.37
CA TRP A 105 24.07 -6.15 -2.10
C TRP A 105 23.57 -7.45 -2.72
N VAL A 106 24.49 -8.23 -3.29
CA VAL A 106 24.23 -9.58 -3.80
C VAL A 106 25.18 -10.53 -3.09
N GLY A 107 24.63 -11.37 -2.19
CA GLY A 107 25.44 -12.11 -1.23
C GLY A 107 26.24 -11.13 -0.36
N THR A 108 27.58 -11.23 -0.40
CA THR A 108 28.50 -10.37 0.36
C THR A 108 29.06 -9.20 -0.48
N ARG A 109 28.63 -9.03 -1.74
CA ARG A 109 29.17 -8.02 -2.65
C ARG A 109 28.22 -6.83 -2.81
N ARG A 110 28.71 -5.62 -2.54
CA ARG A 110 28.02 -4.36 -2.87
C ARG A 110 28.08 -4.10 -4.38
N ILE A 111 26.93 -3.83 -4.99
CA ILE A 111 26.84 -3.35 -6.38
C ILE A 111 27.21 -1.86 -6.39
N PRO A 112 28.17 -1.44 -7.24
CA PRO A 112 28.53 -0.03 -7.40
C PRO A 112 27.35 0.85 -7.84
#